data_AF-A0A316N7C0-F1
#
_entry.id   AF-A0A316N7C0-F1
#
_cell.length_a   1.000
_cell.length_b   1.000
_cell.length_c   1.000
_cell.angle_alpha   90.00
_cell.angle_beta   90.00
_cell.angle_gamma   90.00
#
_symmetry.space_group_name_H-M   'P 1'
#
loop_
_entity.id
_entity.type
_entity.pdbx_description
1 polymer ?
#
loop_
_entity_poly.entity_id
_entity_poly.type
_entity_poly.pdbx_seq_one_letter_code
_entity_poly.pdbx_strand_id
1 'polypeptide(L)'
;MLFDFDRFTISVKLAYRRCYEPIYTLDEVLQVFRYYFGTYEYILGKAHPVINLRQIADIINKMPYVLDDAEQTLQPDIDPACYEAMIDQHFNTVYNGGNCDYNINHFFSGRIRDMRYYETCY
;
A
#
# COMPACT_ATOMS: atom_id res chain seq x y z
N MET A 1 5.64 -15.41 6.78
CA MET A 1 4.37 -14.74 6.42
C MET A 1 3.31 -15.82 6.36
N LEU A 2 2.18 -15.62 7.05
CA LEU A 2 1.02 -16.52 7.04
C LEU A 2 0.25 -16.43 5.71
N PHE A 3 0.23 -15.23 5.12
CA PHE A 3 -0.29 -14.93 3.81
C PHE A 3 0.62 -15.52 2.73
N ASP A 4 0.01 -16.16 1.73
CA ASP A 4 0.70 -16.78 0.60
C ASP A 4 1.21 -15.71 -0.38
N PHE A 5 2.35 -15.11 -0.02
CA PHE A 5 2.94 -14.01 -0.77
C PHE A 5 3.51 -14.45 -2.12
N ASP A 6 3.95 -15.71 -2.24
CA ASP A 6 4.47 -16.26 -3.49
C ASP A 6 3.37 -16.36 -4.54
N ARG A 7 2.18 -16.85 -4.15
CA ARG A 7 1.01 -16.83 -5.04
C ARG A 7 0.53 -15.40 -5.32
N PHE A 8 0.54 -14.53 -4.31
CA PHE A 8 0.15 -13.13 -4.49
C PHE A 8 1.05 -12.38 -5.47
N THR A 9 2.36 -12.68 -5.46
CA THR A 9 3.34 -12.11 -6.39
C THR A 9 2.96 -12.36 -7.86
N ILE A 10 2.31 -13.50 -8.15
CA ILE A 10 1.80 -13.79 -9.50
C ILE A 10 0.69 -12.81 -9.87
N SER A 11 -0.23 -12.52 -8.96
CA SER A 11 -1.31 -11.53 -9.15
C SER A 11 -0.75 -10.12 -9.32
N VAL A 12 0.26 -9.73 -8.53
CA VAL A 12 0.94 -8.42 -8.69
C VAL A 12 1.60 -8.32 -10.06
N LYS A 13 2.34 -9.34 -10.51
CA LYS A 13 2.94 -9.37 -11.85
C LYS A 13 1.90 -9.21 -12.96
N LEU A 14 0.73 -9.84 -12.81
CA LEU A 14 -0.36 -9.72 -13.78
C LEU A 14 -1.02 -8.34 -13.76
N ALA A 15 -1.21 -7.73 -12.59
CA ALA A 15 -1.75 -6.39 -12.45
C ALA A 15 -0.78 -5.34 -12.98
N TYR A 16 0.49 -5.42 -12.60
CA TYR A 16 1.56 -4.51 -13.02
C TYR A 16 1.71 -4.44 -14.54
N ARG A 17 1.63 -5.58 -15.24
CA ARG A 17 1.65 -5.64 -16.72
C ARG A 17 0.47 -4.94 -17.39
N ARG A 18 -0.62 -4.68 -16.66
CA ARG A 18 -1.82 -4.00 -17.18
C ARG A 18 -1.79 -2.50 -16.88
N CYS A 19 -0.91 -2.04 -16.00
CA CYS A 19 -0.65 -0.62 -15.79
C CYS A 19 0.06 -0.06 -17.01
N TYR A 20 -0.45 1.05 -17.54
CA TYR A 20 0.22 1.79 -18.61
C TYR A 20 1.28 2.67 -17.94
N GLU A 21 2.57 2.37 -18.18
CA GLU A 21 3.72 3.12 -17.65
C GLU A 21 3.74 3.26 -16.10
N PRO A 22 3.93 2.16 -15.37
CA PRO A 22 4.06 2.22 -13.91
C PRO A 22 5.30 3.03 -13.49
N ILE A 23 5.11 3.99 -12.58
CA ILE A 23 6.20 4.86 -12.07
C ILE A 23 7.18 4.08 -11.20
N TYR A 24 6.66 3.22 -10.33
CA TYR A 24 7.49 2.33 -9.52
C TYR A 24 7.86 1.07 -10.32
N THR A 25 9.05 0.55 -10.05
CA THR A 25 9.45 -0.78 -10.49
C THR A 25 8.59 -1.86 -9.84
N LEU A 26 8.53 -3.03 -10.46
CA LEU A 26 7.83 -4.19 -9.89
C LEU A 26 8.37 -4.58 -8.50
N ASP A 27 9.69 -4.42 -8.28
CA ASP A 27 10.33 -4.78 -7.03
C ASP A 27 9.91 -3.84 -5.89
N GLU A 28 9.91 -2.53 -6.15
CA GLU A 28 9.42 -1.51 -5.21
C GLU A 28 7.96 -1.75 -4.83
N VAL A 29 7.10 -2.03 -5.83
CA VAL A 29 5.69 -2.39 -5.58
C VAL A 29 5.58 -3.62 -4.67
N LEU A 30 6.34 -4.68 -4.97
CA LEU A 30 6.32 -5.91 -4.17
C LEU A 30 6.84 -5.68 -2.75
N GLN A 31 7.85 -4.81 -2.58
CA GLN A 31 8.39 -4.47 -1.27
C GLN A 31 7.33 -3.76 -0.41
N VAL A 32 6.59 -2.80 -0.96
CA VAL A 32 5.49 -2.12 -0.23
C VAL A 32 4.40 -3.11 0.21
N PHE A 33 3.96 -4.00 -0.70
CA PHE A 33 2.99 -5.04 -0.34
C PHE A 33 3.52 -6.00 0.74
N ARG A 34 4.78 -6.41 0.61
CA ARG A 34 5.43 -7.35 1.55
C ARG A 34 5.50 -6.74 2.93
N TYR A 35 5.93 -5.48 3.02
CA TYR A 35 6.03 -4.77 4.30
C TYR A 35 4.65 -4.63 4.94
N TYR A 36 3.64 -4.16 4.19
CA TYR A 36 2.28 -4.00 4.71
C TYR A 36 1.69 -5.31 5.26
N PHE A 37 1.77 -6.41 4.50
CA PHE A 37 1.23 -7.69 4.96
C PHE A 37 2.03 -8.29 6.12
N GLY A 38 3.35 -8.09 6.14
CA GLY A 38 4.20 -8.48 7.27
C GLY A 38 3.81 -7.74 8.55
N THR A 39 3.66 -6.42 8.50
CA THR A 39 3.26 -5.60 9.65
C THR A 39 1.83 -5.93 10.11
N TYR A 40 0.90 -6.12 9.18
CA TYR A 40 -0.47 -6.56 9.48
C TYR A 40 -0.49 -7.87 10.27
N GLU A 41 0.27 -8.87 9.82
CA GLU A 41 0.36 -10.17 10.50
C GLU A 41 1.03 -10.09 11.86
N TYR A 42 2.10 -9.31 11.96
CA TYR A 42 2.82 -9.11 13.21
C TYR A 42 1.91 -8.52 14.29
N ILE A 43 1.07 -7.55 13.92
CA ILE A 43 0.23 -6.81 14.88
C ILE A 43 -1.09 -7.51 15.17
N LEU A 44 -1.74 -8.10 14.16
CA LEU A 44 -3.08 -8.70 14.31
C LEU A 44 -3.05 -10.22 14.48
N GLY A 45 -1.89 -10.87 14.33
CA GLY A 45 -1.72 -12.32 14.49
C GLY A 45 -2.46 -13.16 13.45
N LYS A 46 -2.88 -12.56 12.33
CA LYS A 46 -3.65 -13.22 11.26
C LYS A 46 -3.24 -12.70 9.89
N ALA A 47 -3.40 -13.54 8.86
CA ALA A 47 -3.13 -13.18 7.48
C ALA A 47 -4.06 -12.06 6.98
N HIS A 48 -3.54 -11.21 6.09
CA HIS A 48 -4.32 -10.17 5.42
C HIS A 48 -5.43 -10.79 4.53
N PRO A 49 -6.64 -10.22 4.47
CA PRO A 49 -7.67 -10.67 3.54
C PRO A 49 -7.24 -10.56 2.08
N VAL A 50 -7.39 -11.62 1.29
CA VAL A 50 -7.06 -11.61 -0.14
C VAL A 50 -7.76 -10.48 -0.91
N ILE A 51 -6.98 -9.78 -1.74
CA ILE A 51 -7.47 -8.74 -2.65
C ILE A 51 -7.43 -9.23 -4.10
N ASN A 52 -8.37 -8.76 -4.91
CA ASN A 52 -8.50 -9.19 -6.30
C ASN A 52 -7.57 -8.39 -7.24
N LEU A 53 -7.44 -8.86 -8.48
CA LEU A 53 -6.52 -8.28 -9.46
C LEU A 53 -6.79 -6.80 -9.78
N ARG A 54 -8.07 -6.38 -9.76
CA ARG A 54 -8.45 -4.98 -10.00
C ARG A 54 -7.97 -4.10 -8.83
N GLN A 55 -8.22 -4.54 -7.60
CA GLN A 55 -7.74 -3.84 -6.40
C GLN A 55 -6.23 -3.69 -6.38
N ILE A 56 -5.48 -4.73 -6.79
CA ILE A 56 -4.03 -4.66 -6.88
C ILE A 56 -3.60 -3.59 -7.90
N ALA A 57 -4.20 -3.58 -9.09
CA ALA A 57 -3.87 -2.58 -10.11
C ALA A 57 -4.21 -1.15 -9.64
N ASP A 58 -5.35 -0.98 -8.97
CA ASP A 58 -5.76 0.31 -8.41
C ASP A 58 -4.75 0.79 -7.35
N ILE A 59 -4.28 -0.10 -6.47
CA ILE A 59 -3.24 0.22 -5.49
C ILE A 59 -1.93 0.62 -6.17
N ILE A 60 -1.47 -0.14 -7.17
CA ILE A 60 -0.23 0.15 -7.91
C ILE A 60 -0.26 1.56 -8.52
N ASN A 61 -1.38 1.92 -9.16
CA ASN A 61 -1.53 3.24 -9.79
C ASN A 61 -1.57 4.39 -8.78
N LYS A 62 -2.13 4.14 -7.59
CA LYS A 62 -2.19 5.14 -6.53
C LYS A 62 -0.89 5.28 -5.77
N MET A 63 -0.08 4.23 -5.68
CA MET A 63 1.11 4.14 -4.82
C MET A 63 2.09 5.33 -4.96
N PRO A 64 2.35 5.88 -6.15
CA PRO A 64 3.28 6.99 -6.29
C PRO A 64 2.79 8.34 -5.73
N TYR A 65 1.49 8.48 -5.46
CA TYR A 65 0.85 9.78 -5.25
C TYR A 65 0.26 9.91 -3.85
N VAL A 66 0.26 11.14 -3.31
CA VAL A 66 -0.37 11.43 -2.01
C VAL A 66 -1.89 11.51 -2.17
N LEU A 67 -2.34 12.28 -3.15
CA LEU A 67 -3.75 12.49 -3.48
C LEU A 67 -4.21 11.59 -4.63
N ASP A 68 -5.49 11.21 -4.62
CA ASP A 68 -6.12 10.45 -5.70
C ASP A 68 -6.56 11.35 -6.88
N ASP A 69 -6.20 12.65 -6.86
CA ASP A 69 -6.69 13.63 -7.82
C ASP A 69 -6.07 13.48 -9.21
N ALA A 70 -6.84 13.90 -10.22
CA ALA A 70 -6.66 13.60 -11.64
C ALA A 70 -5.39 14.21 -12.30
N GLU A 71 -4.62 15.03 -11.59
CA GLU A 71 -3.35 15.57 -12.07
C GLU A 71 -2.17 14.73 -11.59
N GLN A 72 -2.20 13.45 -11.96
CA GLN A 72 -1.05 12.56 -11.83
C GLN A 72 0.08 13.08 -12.71
N THR A 73 1.09 13.67 -12.09
CA THR A 73 2.30 14.10 -12.80
C THR A 73 3.22 12.90 -13.04
N LEU A 74 4.17 13.04 -13.97
CA LEU A 74 5.20 12.00 -14.18
C LEU A 74 6.18 11.87 -13.01
N GLN A 75 6.15 12.79 -12.03
CA GLN A 75 6.97 12.69 -10.83
C GLN A 75 6.14 12.13 -9.67
N PRO A 76 6.66 11.11 -8.96
CA PRO A 76 6.00 10.58 -7.77
C PRO A 76 6.04 11.61 -6.64
N ASP A 77 4.96 11.72 -5.88
CA ASP A 77 4.92 12.50 -4.64
C ASP A 77 5.62 11.75 -3.49
N ILE A 78 5.57 10.41 -3.54
CA ILE A 78 6.06 9.52 -2.49
C ILE A 78 7.24 8.72 -3.05
N ASP A 79 8.36 8.65 -2.34
CA ASP A 79 9.43 7.70 -2.63
C ASP A 79 9.04 6.32 -2.09
N PRO A 80 9.25 5.21 -2.82
CA PRO A 80 8.99 3.85 -2.32
C PRO A 80 9.54 3.58 -0.92
N ALA A 81 10.72 4.12 -0.56
CA ALA A 81 11.35 3.94 0.74
C ALA A 81 10.58 4.61 1.89
N CYS A 82 9.72 5.60 1.61
CA CYS A 82 8.88 6.25 2.61
C CYS A 82 7.78 5.32 3.16
N TYR A 83 7.40 4.28 2.42
CA TYR A 83 6.27 3.44 2.77
C TYR A 83 6.46 2.68 4.09
N GLU A 84 7.67 2.26 4.43
CA GLU A 84 7.89 1.52 5.69
C GLU A 84 7.48 2.37 6.91
N ALA A 85 7.97 3.61 6.97
CA ALA A 85 7.62 4.55 8.05
C ALA A 85 6.12 4.90 8.05
N MET A 86 5.53 5.13 6.88
CA MET A 86 4.10 5.44 6.75
C MET A 86 3.21 4.28 7.20
N ILE A 87 3.61 3.04 6.90
CA ILE A 87 2.90 1.82 7.30
C ILE A 87 3.00 1.64 8.81
N ASP A 88 4.20 1.76 9.38
CA ASP A 88 4.38 1.65 10.84
C ASP A 88 3.53 2.67 11.58
N GLN A 89 3.52 3.93 11.11
CA GLN A 89 2.68 4.98 11.68
C GLN A 89 1.18 4.69 11.52
N HIS A 90 0.75 4.12 10.39
CA HIS A 90 -0.64 3.68 10.20
C HIS A 90 -1.06 2.68 11.26
N PHE A 91 -0.24 1.66 11.53
CA PHE A 91 -0.57 0.66 12.54
C PHE A 91 -0.43 1.14 13.99
N ASN A 92 0.47 2.09 14.26
CA ASN A 92 0.63 2.69 15.59
C ASN A 92 -0.48 3.69 15.94
N THR A 93 -1.22 4.19 14.95
CA THR A 93 -2.26 5.18 15.18
C THR A 93 -3.52 4.57 15.79
N VAL A 94 -3.99 5.15 16.88
CA VAL A 94 -5.29 4.83 17.48
C VAL A 94 -6.39 5.61 16.76
N TYR A 95 -7.04 4.97 15.78
CA TYR A 95 -8.17 5.58 15.09
C TYR A 95 -9.46 5.51 15.94
N ASN A 96 -10.06 6.68 16.21
CA ASN A 96 -11.40 6.91 16.79
C ASN A 96 -12.03 5.71 17.54
N GLY A 97 -11.49 5.36 18.70
CA GLY A 97 -12.08 4.36 19.61
C GLY A 97 -11.69 2.90 19.35
N GLY A 98 -10.71 2.63 18.49
CA GLY A 98 -10.08 1.31 18.37
C GLY A 98 -10.64 0.39 17.28
N ASN A 99 -11.51 0.90 16.39
CA ASN A 99 -12.08 0.13 15.28
C ASN A 99 -11.56 0.64 13.93
N CYS A 100 -10.26 0.46 13.67
CA CYS A 100 -9.65 0.78 12.38
C CYS A 100 -9.76 -0.41 11.42
N ASP A 101 -10.10 -0.14 10.16
CA ASP A 101 -9.95 -1.11 9.09
C ASP A 101 -8.50 -1.11 8.58
N TYR A 102 -7.69 -2.07 9.04
CA TYR A 102 -6.32 -2.26 8.57
C TYR A 102 -6.24 -3.00 7.22
N ASN A 103 -7.32 -3.01 6.42
CA ASN A 103 -7.24 -3.50 5.06
C ASN A 103 -6.33 -2.58 4.22
N ILE A 104 -5.49 -3.16 3.36
CA ILE A 104 -4.59 -2.37 2.51
C ILE A 104 -5.37 -1.47 1.55
N ASN A 105 -6.54 -1.92 1.08
CA ASN A 105 -7.42 -1.06 0.29
C ASN A 105 -7.84 0.17 1.09
N HIS A 106 -8.05 0.04 2.40
CA HIS A 106 -8.39 1.18 3.26
C HIS A 106 -7.23 2.17 3.33
N PHE A 107 -6.01 1.67 3.54
CA PHE A 107 -4.80 2.50 3.55
C PHE A 107 -4.57 3.26 2.23
N PHE A 108 -4.83 2.61 1.10
CA PHE A 108 -4.77 3.20 -0.25
C PHE A 108 -6.10 3.83 -0.72
N SER A 109 -7.08 4.02 0.18
CA SER A 109 -8.32 4.73 -0.11
C SER A 109 -8.45 5.97 0.75
N GLY A 110 -8.60 7.14 0.11
CA GLY A 110 -8.84 8.39 0.82
C GLY A 110 -7.57 9.01 1.43
N ARG A 111 -7.73 9.68 2.57
CA ARG A 111 -6.71 10.60 3.12
C ARG A 111 -5.78 9.98 4.17
N ILE A 112 -5.88 8.68 4.43
CA ILE A 112 -5.05 8.04 5.47
C ILE A 112 -3.57 8.12 5.08
N ARG A 113 -3.25 7.73 3.85
CA ARG A 113 -1.89 7.85 3.29
C ARG A 113 -1.41 9.31 3.24
N ASP A 114 -2.30 10.23 2.88
CA ASP A 114 -2.05 11.68 2.90
C ASP A 114 -1.60 12.15 4.30
N MET A 115 -2.39 11.85 5.32
CA MET A 115 -2.05 12.18 6.71
C MET A 115 -0.75 11.49 7.17
N ARG A 116 -0.48 10.24 6.76
CA ARG A 116 0.75 9.53 7.15
C ARG A 116 1.99 10.12 6.51
N TYR A 117 1.92 10.50 5.25
CA TYR A 117 3.04 11.11 4.55
C TYR A 117 3.53 12.37 5.28
N TYR A 118 2.61 13.26 5.66
CA TYR A 118 2.93 14.49 6.41
C TYR A 118 3.38 14.28 7.87
N GLU A 119 3.21 13.08 8.44
CA GLU A 119 3.66 12.77 9.80
C GLU A 119 5.03 12.11 9.85
N THR A 120 5.44 11.43 8.77
CA THR A 120 6.65 10.59 8.76
C THR A 120 7.73 11.03 7.79
N CYS A 121 7.35 11.74 6.72
CA CYS A 121 8.24 12.09 5.62
C CYS A 121 8.51 13.59 5.53
N TYR A 122 7.85 14.40 6.36
CA TYR A 122 7.99 15.84 6.49
C TYR A 122 7.77 16.25 7.96
#